data_AF-A0A3Q1C602-F1
#
_entry.id   AF-A0A3Q1C602-F1
#
_cell.length_a   1.000
_cell.length_b   1.000
_cell.length_c   1.000
_cell.angle_alpha   90.00
_cell.angle_beta   90.00
_cell.angle_gamma   90.00
#
_symmetry.space_group_name_H-M   'P 1'
#
loop_
_entity.id
_entity.type
_entity.pdbx_description
1 polymer ?
#
loop_
_entity_poly.entity_id
_entity_poly.type
_entity_poly.pdbx_seq_one_letter_code
_entity_poly.pdbx_strand_id
1 'polypeptide(L)'
;MSLSAVHGTLSSLKSCQTDIGTGMDIVTDVAMDLAEAQDDAVNPGIKAMEDMILECAKLDREINYFVDVVQQVTAEVITQQPEAMFSLSDKVKEQYTERIARLSDADLHNHQKVVAFKDSIKNSFKQANQESAASMEELDEDVAVTQTQVNFTCPLTQLSGGRLWERKCQRVRPHSRPDAEEEDPEPEEAEQPHLVQYIFLNRSLQLFIKPMPWR
;
A
#
# COMPACT_ATOMS: atom_id res chain seq x y z
N MET A 1 35.32 -0.05 -14.08
CA MET A 1 34.44 0.20 -12.92
C MET A 1 35.24 -0.03 -11.65
N SER A 2 35.03 0.77 -10.60
CA SER A 2 35.68 0.58 -9.29
C SER A 2 34.84 -0.34 -8.41
N LEU A 3 35.48 -1.23 -7.62
CA LEU A 3 34.80 -2.08 -6.63
C LEU A 3 34.01 -1.25 -5.60
N SER A 4 34.54 -0.10 -5.18
CA SER A 4 33.83 0.79 -4.24
C SER A 4 32.52 1.33 -4.81
N ALA A 5 32.48 1.60 -6.12
CA ALA A 5 31.26 2.03 -6.80
C ALA A 5 30.24 0.88 -6.86
N VAL A 6 30.68 -0.35 -7.12
CA VAL A 6 29.81 -1.55 -7.11
C VAL A 6 29.21 -1.78 -5.72
N HIS A 7 30.00 -1.67 -4.65
CA HIS A 7 29.47 -1.80 -3.29
C HIS A 7 28.49 -0.69 -2.92
N GLY A 8 28.77 0.55 -3.34
CA GLY A 8 27.86 1.68 -3.16
C GLY A 8 26.50 1.45 -3.84
N THR A 9 26.51 1.02 -5.11
CA THR A 9 25.26 0.75 -5.84
C THR A 9 24.49 -0.43 -5.25
N LEU A 10 25.17 -1.50 -4.81
CA LEU A 10 24.51 -2.61 -4.10
C LEU A 10 23.87 -2.16 -2.78
N SER A 11 24.52 -1.26 -2.04
CA SER A 11 23.94 -0.71 -0.81
C SER A 11 22.68 0.10 -1.09
N SER A 12 22.69 0.95 -2.13
CA SER A 12 21.50 1.69 -2.56
C SER A 12 20.38 0.76 -3.01
N LEU A 13 20.70 -0.31 -3.74
CA LEU A 13 19.73 -1.30 -4.17
C LEU A 13 19.09 -2.04 -2.98
N LYS A 14 19.87 -2.39 -1.96
CA LYS A 14 19.34 -2.96 -0.70
C LYS A 14 18.47 -1.99 0.08
N SER A 15 18.75 -0.68 0.00
CA SER A 15 17.83 0.32 0.56
C SER A 15 16.49 0.29 -0.16
N CYS A 16 16.50 0.25 -1.49
CA CYS A 16 15.28 0.13 -2.30
C CYS A 16 14.50 -1.16 -1.97
N GLN A 17 15.18 -2.26 -1.67
CA GLN A 17 14.55 -3.48 -1.18
C GLN A 17 13.75 -3.25 0.12
N THR A 18 14.29 -2.45 1.04
CA THR A 18 13.59 -2.09 2.29
C THR A 18 12.32 -1.28 1.98
N ASP A 19 12.40 -0.38 0.99
CA ASP A 19 11.25 0.40 0.53
C ASP A 19 10.18 -0.50 -0.10
N ILE A 20 10.56 -1.52 -0.87
CA ILE A 20 9.64 -2.54 -1.41
C ILE A 20 8.94 -3.29 -0.27
N GLY A 21 9.70 -3.71 0.75
CA GLY A 21 9.14 -4.35 1.93
C GLY A 21 8.11 -3.47 2.65
N THR A 22 8.34 -2.16 2.68
CA THR A 22 7.39 -1.17 3.23
C THR A 22 6.18 -1.01 2.32
N GLY A 23 6.38 -0.99 1.00
CA GLY A 23 5.29 -0.97 0.01
C GLY A 23 4.35 -2.16 0.15
N MET A 24 4.88 -3.37 0.40
CA MET A 24 4.06 -4.55 0.69
C MET A 24 3.20 -4.41 1.94
N ASP A 25 3.72 -3.75 2.99
CA ASP A 25 2.95 -3.50 4.22
C ASP A 25 1.78 -2.55 3.92
N ILE A 26 2.05 -1.46 3.18
CA ILE A 26 1.00 -0.51 2.76
C ILE A 26 -0.07 -1.20 1.90
N VAL A 27 0.32 -2.06 0.96
CA VAL A 27 -0.64 -2.82 0.13
C VAL A 27 -1.52 -3.72 0.98
N THR A 28 -0.94 -4.30 2.03
CA THR A 28 -1.70 -5.13 2.98
C THR A 28 -2.70 -4.28 3.76
N ASP A 29 -2.29 -3.13 4.28
CA ASP A 29 -3.17 -2.21 5.02
C ASP A 29 -4.34 -1.73 4.15
N VAL A 30 -4.07 -1.29 2.91
CA VAL A 30 -5.11 -0.85 1.97
C VAL A 30 -6.07 -1.99 1.62
N ALA A 31 -5.56 -3.21 1.44
CA ALA A 31 -6.41 -4.36 1.16
C ALA A 31 -7.31 -4.73 2.35
N MET A 32 -6.84 -4.53 3.59
CA MET A 32 -7.63 -4.70 4.80
C MET A 32 -8.75 -3.67 4.89
N ASP A 33 -8.45 -2.39 4.67
CA ASP A 33 -9.46 -1.31 4.63
C ASP A 33 -10.55 -1.62 3.57
N LEU A 34 -10.14 -2.12 2.41
CA LEU A 34 -11.06 -2.54 1.34
C LEU A 34 -11.91 -3.76 1.69
N ALA A 35 -11.38 -4.68 2.50
CA ALA A 35 -12.10 -5.85 2.98
C ALA A 35 -13.13 -5.49 4.06
N GLU A 36 -12.84 -4.49 4.88
CA GLU A 36 -13.76 -4.00 5.92
C GLU A 36 -14.89 -3.13 5.33
N ALA A 37 -14.62 -2.38 4.26
CA ALA A 37 -15.59 -1.46 3.68
C ALA A 37 -16.68 -2.14 2.81
N GLN A 38 -16.53 -3.41 2.44
CA GLN A 38 -17.44 -4.08 1.49
C GLN A 38 -17.94 -5.42 2.00
N ASP A 39 -19.25 -5.65 1.89
CA ASP A 39 -19.95 -6.85 2.37
C ASP A 39 -19.76 -8.08 1.45
N ASP A 40 -19.21 -7.90 0.24
CA ASP A 40 -19.19 -8.95 -0.78
C ASP A 40 -17.79 -9.58 -0.99
N ALA A 41 -17.76 -10.92 -0.97
CA ALA A 41 -16.55 -11.74 -0.80
C ALA A 41 -15.56 -11.74 -1.99
N VAL A 42 -15.89 -11.07 -3.11
CA VAL A 42 -15.05 -11.03 -4.32
C VAL A 42 -14.91 -9.59 -4.81
N ASN A 43 -14.11 -8.81 -4.09
CA ASN A 43 -13.81 -7.44 -4.45
C ASN A 43 -12.66 -7.39 -5.49
N PRO A 44 -12.88 -6.80 -6.69
CA PRO A 44 -11.81 -6.61 -7.68
C PRO A 44 -10.64 -5.76 -7.14
N GLY A 45 -10.88 -4.88 -6.16
CA GLY A 45 -9.85 -4.11 -5.47
C GLY A 45 -8.89 -4.99 -4.66
N ILE A 46 -9.40 -5.98 -3.92
CA ILE A 46 -8.55 -6.92 -3.16
C ILE A 46 -7.69 -7.75 -4.11
N LYS A 47 -8.26 -8.20 -5.23
CA LYS A 47 -7.49 -8.90 -6.26
C LYS A 47 -6.38 -8.03 -6.85
N ALA A 48 -6.64 -6.74 -7.11
CA ALA A 48 -5.62 -5.82 -7.58
C ALA A 48 -4.50 -5.63 -6.53
N MET A 49 -4.83 -5.60 -5.24
CA MET A 49 -3.83 -5.58 -4.17
C MET A 49 -3.04 -6.89 -4.08
N GLU A 50 -3.69 -8.05 -4.32
CA GLU A 50 -3.02 -9.35 -4.39
C GLU A 50 -2.02 -9.41 -5.56
N ASP A 51 -2.40 -8.92 -6.74
CA ASP A 51 -1.49 -8.83 -7.88
C ASP A 51 -0.31 -7.89 -7.57
N MET A 52 -0.57 -6.74 -6.92
CA MET A 52 0.47 -5.78 -6.55
C MET A 52 1.46 -6.36 -5.53
N ILE A 53 1.00 -7.06 -4.49
CA ILE A 53 1.92 -7.65 -3.51
C ILE A 53 2.76 -8.78 -4.12
N LEU A 54 2.22 -9.52 -5.11
CA LEU A 54 2.97 -10.51 -5.87
C LEU A 54 4.05 -9.85 -6.76
N GLU A 55 3.75 -8.73 -7.40
CA GLU A 55 4.75 -7.93 -8.15
C GLU A 55 5.86 -7.42 -7.22
N CYS A 56 5.51 -6.88 -6.05
CA CYS A 56 6.50 -6.49 -5.06
C CYS A 56 7.36 -7.68 -4.61
N ALA A 57 6.76 -8.86 -4.40
CA ALA A 57 7.49 -10.06 -3.97
C ALA A 57 8.45 -10.55 -5.05
N LYS A 58 8.06 -10.41 -6.31
CA LYS A 58 8.92 -10.70 -7.45
C LYS A 58 10.12 -9.76 -7.49
N LEU A 59 9.91 -8.46 -7.32
CA LEU A 59 10.98 -7.47 -7.29
C LEU A 59 11.94 -7.67 -6.11
N ASP A 60 11.43 -7.95 -4.91
CA ASP A 60 12.26 -8.27 -3.74
C ASP A 60 13.16 -9.47 -3.99
N ARG A 61 12.59 -10.55 -4.54
CA ARG A 61 13.32 -11.76 -4.93
C ARG A 61 14.39 -11.45 -5.99
N GLU A 62 14.04 -10.74 -7.04
CA GLU A 62 14.96 -10.39 -8.14
C GLU A 62 16.13 -9.54 -7.65
N ILE A 63 15.88 -8.56 -6.77
CA ILE A 63 16.93 -7.76 -6.14
C ILE A 63 17.88 -8.64 -5.33
N ASN A 64 17.36 -9.55 -4.49
CA ASN A 64 18.18 -10.48 -3.73
C ASN A 64 19.10 -11.31 -4.66
N TYR A 65 18.54 -11.92 -5.70
CA TYR A 65 19.32 -12.70 -6.66
C TYR A 65 20.37 -11.86 -7.40
N PHE A 66 20.03 -10.64 -7.80
CA PHE A 66 20.98 -9.75 -8.45
C PHE A 66 22.14 -9.40 -7.53
N VAL A 67 21.85 -9.03 -6.28
CA VAL A 67 22.88 -8.75 -5.27
C VAL A 67 23.80 -9.95 -5.08
N ASP A 68 23.24 -11.15 -4.93
CA ASP A 68 24.00 -12.38 -4.75
C ASP A 68 24.91 -12.67 -5.95
N VAL A 69 24.39 -12.53 -7.18
CA VAL A 69 25.18 -12.73 -8.41
C VAL A 69 26.31 -11.72 -8.50
N VAL A 70 26.03 -10.43 -8.27
CA VAL A 70 27.07 -9.40 -8.32
C VAL A 70 28.13 -9.68 -7.26
N GLN A 71 27.76 -10.06 -6.04
CA GLN A 71 28.71 -10.40 -4.99
C GLN A 71 29.57 -11.62 -5.36
N GLN A 72 28.95 -12.69 -5.86
CA GLN A 72 29.65 -13.89 -6.28
C GLN A 72 30.65 -13.61 -7.41
N VAL A 73 30.19 -12.99 -8.50
CA VAL A 73 31.04 -12.71 -9.66
C VAL A 73 32.14 -11.70 -9.29
N THR A 74 31.85 -10.72 -8.42
CA THR A 74 32.86 -9.78 -7.93
C THR A 74 33.94 -10.50 -7.13
N ALA A 75 33.58 -11.43 -6.24
CA ALA A 75 34.54 -12.23 -5.49
C ALA A 75 35.41 -13.10 -6.42
N GLU A 76 34.81 -13.74 -7.43
CA GLU A 76 35.54 -14.52 -8.43
C GLU A 76 36.55 -13.66 -9.21
N VAL A 77 36.15 -12.47 -9.65
CA VAL A 77 37.02 -11.52 -10.37
C VAL A 77 38.19 -11.05 -9.52
N ILE A 78 37.98 -10.78 -8.24
CA ILE A 78 39.04 -10.39 -7.30
C ILE A 78 40.08 -11.51 -7.16
N THR A 79 39.65 -12.77 -7.18
CA THR A 79 40.54 -13.93 -6.99
C THR A 79 41.31 -14.35 -8.26
N GLN A 80 40.78 -14.10 -9.46
CA GLN A 80 41.37 -14.58 -10.70
C GLN A 80 42.43 -13.64 -11.27
N GLN A 81 42.05 -12.42 -11.68
CA GLN A 81 42.94 -11.39 -12.26
C GLN A 81 42.21 -10.01 -12.31
N PRO A 82 42.90 -8.86 -12.10
CA PRO A 82 42.31 -7.52 -12.23
C PRO A 82 41.75 -7.22 -13.63
N GLU A 83 42.33 -7.81 -14.67
CA GLU A 83 41.89 -7.65 -16.07
C GLU A 83 40.53 -8.32 -16.32
N ALA A 84 40.12 -9.30 -15.51
CA ALA A 84 38.79 -9.90 -15.59
C ALA A 84 37.67 -8.92 -15.18
N MET A 85 38.01 -7.78 -14.56
CA MET A 85 37.05 -6.74 -14.18
C MET A 85 36.36 -6.08 -15.38
N PHE A 86 36.98 -6.11 -16.56
CA PHE A 86 36.34 -5.65 -17.80
C PHE A 86 35.20 -6.57 -18.26
N SER A 87 35.22 -7.84 -17.86
CA SER A 87 34.16 -8.84 -18.15
C SER A 87 33.08 -8.94 -17.06
N LEU A 88 33.21 -8.18 -15.96
CA LEU A 88 32.32 -8.27 -14.79
C LEU A 88 30.84 -8.10 -15.17
N SER A 89 30.54 -7.04 -15.93
CA SER A 89 29.18 -6.73 -16.37
C SER A 89 28.57 -7.90 -17.15
N ASP A 90 29.33 -8.47 -18.08
CA ASP A 90 28.82 -9.53 -18.96
C ASP A 90 28.58 -10.81 -18.17
N LYS A 91 29.50 -11.18 -17.29
CA LYS A 91 29.34 -12.32 -16.37
C LYS A 91 28.14 -12.16 -15.44
N VAL A 92 27.94 -10.97 -14.86
CA VAL A 92 26.77 -10.69 -14.01
C VAL A 92 25.48 -10.85 -14.81
N LYS A 93 25.41 -10.29 -16.02
CA LYS A 93 24.22 -10.39 -16.89
C LYS A 93 23.92 -11.84 -17.27
N GLU A 94 24.93 -12.60 -17.66
CA GLU A 94 24.80 -14.02 -18.04
C GLU A 94 24.28 -14.85 -16.85
N GLN A 95 24.98 -14.81 -15.71
CA GLN A 95 24.61 -15.55 -14.50
C GLN A 95 23.24 -15.15 -13.95
N TYR A 96 22.92 -13.85 -13.96
CA TYR A 96 21.63 -13.36 -13.50
C TYR A 96 20.50 -13.85 -14.40
N THR A 97 20.65 -13.71 -15.72
CA THR A 97 19.63 -14.14 -16.69
C THR A 97 19.39 -15.65 -16.60
N GLU A 98 20.46 -16.44 -16.51
CA GLU A 98 20.36 -17.88 -16.34
C GLU A 98 19.65 -18.27 -15.05
N ARG A 99 19.96 -17.60 -13.93
CA ARG A 99 19.31 -17.87 -12.65
C ARG A 99 17.84 -17.49 -12.66
N ILE A 100 17.49 -16.30 -13.14
CA ILE A 100 16.09 -15.84 -13.19
C ILE A 100 15.25 -16.75 -14.09
N ALA A 101 15.78 -17.22 -15.23
CA ALA A 101 15.07 -18.12 -16.13
C ALA A 101 14.68 -19.47 -15.51
N ARG A 102 15.36 -19.89 -14.43
CA ARG A 102 15.07 -21.13 -13.70
C ARG A 102 14.05 -20.94 -12.58
N LEU A 103 13.70 -19.70 -12.24
CA LEU A 103 12.76 -19.41 -11.17
C LEU A 103 11.32 -19.56 -11.65
N SER A 104 10.48 -20.13 -10.78
CA SER A 104 9.04 -20.19 -11.00
C SER A 104 8.36 -19.05 -10.27
N ASP A 105 7.36 -18.43 -10.88
CA ASP A 105 6.51 -17.45 -10.21
C ASP A 105 5.56 -18.12 -9.18
N ALA A 106 5.44 -19.44 -9.19
CA ALA A 106 4.75 -20.19 -8.14
C ALA A 106 5.37 -19.95 -6.75
N ASP A 107 6.70 -19.81 -6.68
CA ASP A 107 7.42 -19.63 -5.41
C ASP A 107 7.12 -18.28 -4.73
N LEU A 108 6.60 -17.30 -5.48
CA LEU A 108 6.22 -16.00 -4.93
C LEU A 108 5.13 -16.13 -3.86
N HIS A 109 4.29 -17.15 -3.97
CA HIS A 109 3.23 -17.45 -3.00
C HIS A 109 3.77 -17.89 -1.63
N ASN A 110 5.04 -18.32 -1.57
CA ASN A 110 5.72 -18.69 -0.34
C ASN A 110 6.43 -17.49 0.32
N HIS A 111 6.43 -16.30 -0.31
CA HIS A 111 7.04 -15.11 0.26
C HIS A 111 6.33 -14.70 1.55
N GLN A 112 7.08 -14.45 2.62
CA GLN A 112 6.53 -14.24 3.97
C GLN A 112 5.42 -13.17 4.01
N LYS A 113 5.62 -12.04 3.31
CA LYS A 113 4.63 -10.95 3.27
C LYS A 113 3.40 -11.28 2.40
N VAL A 114 3.56 -12.11 1.36
CA VAL A 114 2.44 -12.57 0.52
C VAL A 114 1.56 -13.56 1.30
N VAL A 115 2.18 -14.47 2.05
CA VAL A 115 1.45 -15.38 2.95
C VAL A 115 0.70 -14.60 4.02
N ALA A 116 1.37 -13.65 4.67
CA ALA A 116 0.75 -12.80 5.69
C ALA A 116 -0.45 -12.01 5.12
N PHE A 117 -0.32 -11.42 3.94
CA PHE A 117 -1.41 -10.75 3.24
C PHE A 117 -2.62 -11.67 3.05
N LYS A 118 -2.42 -12.87 2.48
CA LYS A 118 -3.51 -13.81 2.21
C LYS A 118 -4.20 -14.24 3.50
N ASP A 119 -3.44 -14.47 4.56
CA ASP A 119 -3.97 -14.83 5.87
C ASP A 119 -4.77 -13.69 6.51
N SER A 120 -4.28 -12.45 6.45
CA SER A 120 -4.97 -11.26 6.97
C SER A 120 -6.33 -11.07 6.30
N ILE A 121 -6.36 -11.10 4.96
CA ILE A 121 -7.60 -10.96 4.19
C ILE A 121 -8.58 -12.10 4.50
N LYS A 122 -8.11 -13.34 4.52
CA LYS A 122 -8.94 -14.51 4.85
C LYS A 122 -9.53 -14.42 6.26
N ASN A 123 -8.80 -13.87 7.21
CA ASN A 123 -9.27 -13.73 8.59
C ASN A 123 -10.29 -12.61 8.73
N SER A 124 -10.13 -11.49 8.01
CA SER A 124 -11.12 -10.40 7.97
C SER A 124 -12.51 -10.91 7.55
N PHE A 125 -12.59 -11.69 6.47
CA PHE A 125 -13.87 -12.28 6.02
C PHE A 125 -14.50 -13.26 7.03
N LYS A 126 -13.70 -13.97 7.83
CA LYS A 126 -14.25 -14.86 8.87
C LYS A 126 -14.90 -14.09 10.01
N GLN A 127 -14.34 -12.93 10.38
CA GLN A 127 -14.90 -12.08 11.43
C GLN A 127 -16.24 -11.49 10.97
N ALA A 128 -16.31 -10.99 9.72
CA ALA A 128 -17.55 -10.49 9.13
C ALA A 128 -18.69 -11.54 9.14
N ASN A 129 -18.38 -12.80 8.87
CA ASN A 129 -19.38 -13.88 8.83
C ASN A 129 -19.80 -14.43 10.21
N GLN A 130 -19.03 -14.14 11.28
CA GLN A 130 -19.43 -14.46 12.65
C GLN A 130 -20.32 -13.39 13.26
N GLU A 131 -20.15 -12.14 12.86
CA GLU A 131 -20.97 -11.01 13.32
C GLU A 131 -22.39 -11.05 12.72
N SER A 132 -22.55 -11.55 11.50
CA SER A 132 -23.86 -11.79 10.87
C SER A 132 -24.65 -12.96 11.45
N ALA A 133 -23.98 -13.94 12.07
CA ALA A 133 -24.63 -15.09 12.71
C ALA A 133 -24.99 -14.84 14.19
N ALA A 134 -24.40 -13.82 14.83
CA ALA A 134 -24.64 -13.47 16.23
C ALA A 134 -25.63 -12.32 16.43
N SER A 135 -26.07 -11.62 15.37
CA SER A 135 -26.96 -10.45 15.48
C SER A 135 -28.46 -10.74 15.27
N MET A 136 -28.90 -12.00 15.37
CA MET A 136 -30.31 -12.36 15.27
C MET A 136 -31.02 -12.58 16.61
N GLU A 137 -30.38 -12.26 17.74
CA GLU A 137 -31.00 -12.31 19.08
C GLU A 137 -30.52 -11.14 19.95
N GLU A 138 -30.88 -9.91 19.59
CA GLU A 138 -31.15 -8.90 20.62
C GLU A 138 -32.29 -8.00 20.16
N LEU A 139 -33.32 -7.99 21.00
CA LEU A 139 -34.64 -7.46 20.76
C LEU A 139 -34.61 -5.93 20.64
N ASP A 140 -35.35 -5.45 19.67
CA ASP A 140 -35.94 -4.11 19.57
C ASP A 140 -36.46 -3.63 20.93
N GLU A 141 -35.72 -2.74 21.60
CA GLU A 141 -36.31 -1.81 22.56
C GLU A 141 -36.34 -0.43 21.93
N ASP A 142 -37.54 -0.07 21.45
CA ASP A 142 -37.93 1.27 21.03
C ASP A 142 -37.23 2.36 21.86
N VAL A 143 -36.22 3.02 21.29
CA VAL A 143 -35.72 4.29 21.82
C VAL A 143 -36.78 5.35 21.53
N ALA A 144 -37.72 5.50 22.44
CA ALA A 144 -38.68 6.60 22.43
C ALA A 144 -37.93 7.92 22.64
N VAL A 145 -37.66 8.66 21.57
CA VAL A 145 -37.12 10.03 21.65
C VAL A 145 -38.22 10.95 22.16
N THR A 146 -38.26 11.21 23.47
CA THR A 146 -39.12 12.28 23.99
C THR A 146 -38.50 13.62 23.63
N GLN A 147 -39.20 14.41 22.81
CA GLN A 147 -38.80 15.78 22.48
C GLN A 147 -38.98 16.66 23.72
N THR A 148 -37.96 16.73 24.57
CA THR A 148 -37.96 17.64 25.72
C THR A 148 -37.80 19.06 25.20
N GLN A 149 -38.79 19.92 25.42
CA GLN A 149 -38.71 21.34 25.11
C GLN A 149 -37.63 21.97 26.01
N VAL A 150 -36.40 22.04 25.50
CA VAL A 150 -35.29 22.69 26.21
C VAL A 150 -35.52 24.19 26.20
N ASN A 151 -35.97 24.72 27.34
CA ASN A 151 -36.09 26.14 27.53
C ASN A 151 -34.66 26.71 27.61
N PHE A 152 -34.20 27.36 26.53
CA PHE A 152 -32.86 27.92 26.42
C PHE A 152 -32.76 29.18 27.29
N THR A 153 -32.64 28.96 28.59
CA THR A 153 -32.39 30.01 29.57
C THR A 153 -30.90 30.01 29.91
N CYS A 154 -30.23 31.12 29.64
CA CYS A 154 -28.83 31.28 30.03
C CYS A 154 -28.73 31.24 31.56
N PRO A 155 -27.93 30.32 32.16
CA PRO A 155 -27.84 30.19 33.62
C PRO A 155 -27.24 31.42 34.31
N LEU A 156 -26.63 32.35 33.57
CA LEU A 156 -26.05 33.59 34.10
C LEU A 156 -27.01 34.78 34.10
N THR A 157 -28.00 34.80 33.20
CA THR A 157 -28.88 35.98 33.03
C THR A 157 -30.36 35.69 33.20
N GLN A 158 -30.77 34.40 33.26
CA GLN A 158 -32.16 33.97 33.42
C GLN A 158 -33.16 34.56 32.39
N LEU A 159 -32.67 35.15 31.31
CA LEU A 159 -33.49 35.75 30.25
C LEU A 159 -33.58 34.76 29.07
N SER A 160 -34.82 34.50 28.64
CA SER A 160 -35.11 33.68 27.46
C SER A 160 -34.95 34.53 26.19
N GLY A 161 -33.99 34.16 25.33
CA GLY A 161 -33.92 34.63 23.93
C GLY A 161 -33.68 36.12 23.74
N GLY A 162 -32.41 36.51 23.59
CA GLY A 162 -32.03 37.85 23.16
C GLY A 162 -30.62 37.84 22.53
N ARG A 163 -30.52 38.35 21.31
CA ARG A 163 -29.35 38.33 20.42
C ARG A 163 -28.09 38.97 21.05
N LEU A 164 -27.35 38.22 21.85
CA LEU A 164 -25.99 38.56 22.29
C LEU A 164 -25.21 37.30 22.68
N TRP A 165 -24.99 36.39 21.72
CA TRP A 165 -24.05 35.25 21.85
C TRP A 165 -22.92 35.34 20.82
N GLU A 166 -22.51 36.56 20.46
CA GLU A 166 -21.36 36.77 19.58
C GLU A 166 -20.14 37.22 20.38
N ARG A 167 -19.23 36.25 20.53
CA ARG A 167 -17.76 36.30 20.70
C ARG A 167 -17.33 35.55 21.97
N LYS A 168 -16.79 34.34 21.74
CA LYS A 168 -16.17 33.38 22.68
C LYS A 168 -17.14 32.50 23.49
N CYS A 169 -17.78 31.54 22.82
CA CYS A 169 -18.00 30.19 23.36
C CYS A 169 -18.25 29.24 22.18
N GLN A 170 -17.19 28.59 21.70
CA GLN A 170 -17.26 27.58 20.65
C GLN A 170 -17.22 26.21 21.33
N ARG A 171 -18.37 25.69 21.73
CA ARG A 171 -18.48 24.28 22.13
C ARG A 171 -19.90 23.76 21.89
N VAL A 172 -19.94 22.81 20.95
CA VAL A 172 -21.04 21.93 20.53
C VAL A 172 -22.16 22.59 19.70
N ARG A 173 -22.05 22.47 18.38
CA ARG A 173 -23.24 22.39 17.50
C ARG A 173 -23.59 20.92 17.30
N PRO A 174 -24.84 20.48 17.50
CA PRO A 174 -25.39 19.33 16.83
C PRO A 174 -25.80 19.76 15.41
N HIS A 175 -25.28 19.11 14.38
CA HIS A 175 -25.73 19.30 13.01
C HIS A 175 -27.12 18.68 12.84
N SER A 176 -28.14 19.53 12.66
CA SER A 176 -29.40 19.14 12.03
C SER A 176 -29.29 19.45 10.54
N ARG A 177 -29.67 18.47 9.71
CA ARG A 177 -29.83 18.58 8.25
C ARG A 177 -30.74 19.77 7.88
N PRO A 178 -30.45 20.45 6.77
CA PRO A 178 -31.49 21.01 5.92
C PRO A 178 -31.68 20.13 4.69
N ASP A 179 -32.95 19.81 4.40
CA ASP A 179 -33.41 19.38 3.08
C ASP A 179 -32.99 20.43 2.03
N ALA A 180 -32.38 19.98 0.95
CA ALA A 180 -32.16 20.79 -0.26
C ALA A 180 -32.03 19.87 -1.47
N GLU A 181 -32.70 20.30 -2.53
CA GLU A 181 -32.96 19.61 -3.78
C GLU A 181 -31.69 19.37 -4.62
N GLU A 182 -31.84 18.38 -5.49
CA GLU A 182 -30.95 17.88 -6.54
C GLU A 182 -30.67 18.94 -7.63
N GLU A 183 -29.41 19.32 -7.81
CA GLU A 183 -28.84 19.72 -9.10
C GLU A 183 -27.36 19.27 -9.17
N ASP A 184 -27.04 18.52 -10.23
CA ASP A 184 -25.71 17.98 -10.58
C ASP A 184 -24.66 19.07 -10.81
N PRO A 185 -23.41 18.85 -10.34
CA PRO A 185 -22.23 19.42 -10.98
C PRO A 185 -21.38 18.34 -11.67
N GLU A 186 -20.98 18.63 -12.91
CA GLU A 186 -20.07 17.84 -13.75
C GLU A 186 -18.77 17.41 -13.03
N PRO A 187 -18.18 16.26 -13.39
CA PRO A 187 -16.94 15.80 -12.79
C PRO A 187 -15.75 16.64 -13.29
N GLU A 188 -15.23 17.49 -12.41
CA GLU A 188 -13.91 18.11 -12.54
C GLU A 188 -12.85 17.00 -12.37
N GLU A 189 -12.07 16.75 -13.43
CA GLU A 189 -10.95 15.82 -13.44
C GLU A 189 -9.91 16.21 -12.38
N ALA A 190 -9.94 15.52 -11.24
CA ALA A 190 -8.82 15.52 -10.30
C ALA A 190 -7.73 14.59 -10.83
N GLU A 191 -6.74 15.16 -11.53
CA GLU A 191 -5.47 14.52 -11.85
C GLU A 191 -4.87 13.87 -10.57
N GLN A 192 -4.76 12.55 -10.59
CA GLN A 192 -4.20 11.75 -9.50
C GLN A 192 -2.67 11.92 -9.43
N PRO A 193 -2.09 12.49 -8.34
CA PRO A 193 -0.64 12.60 -8.19
C PRO A 193 0.04 11.25 -7.88
N HIS A 194 -0.71 10.18 -7.58
CA HIS A 194 -0.15 8.88 -7.18
C HIS A 194 0.22 7.95 -8.36
N LEU A 195 -0.35 8.18 -9.55
CA LEU A 195 0.03 7.45 -10.78
C LEU A 195 1.43 7.85 -11.26
N VAL A 196 1.86 9.09 -11.01
CA VAL A 196 3.19 9.58 -11.39
C VAL A 196 4.30 8.86 -10.63
N GLN A 197 4.06 8.49 -9.37
CA GLN A 197 5.03 7.75 -8.54
C GLN A 197 5.12 6.28 -8.95
N TYR A 198 3.99 5.66 -9.31
CA TYR A 198 3.96 4.29 -9.85
C TYR A 198 4.65 4.19 -11.22
N ILE A 199 4.53 5.23 -12.05
CA ILE A 199 5.26 5.35 -13.32
C ILE A 199 6.77 5.55 -13.06
N PHE A 200 7.17 6.29 -12.02
CA PHE A 200 8.60 6.52 -11.73
C PHE A 200 9.37 5.26 -11.29
N LEU A 201 8.75 4.37 -10.50
CA LEU A 201 9.39 3.10 -10.11
C LEU A 201 9.43 2.09 -11.27
N ASN A 202 8.35 1.97 -12.04
CA ASN A 202 8.30 1.07 -13.19
C ASN A 202 9.27 1.52 -14.30
N ARG A 203 9.45 2.84 -14.48
CA ARG A 203 10.43 3.40 -15.42
C ARG A 203 11.87 3.24 -14.94
N SER A 204 12.15 3.26 -13.63
CA SER A 204 13.51 3.13 -13.10
C SER A 204 14.07 1.70 -13.24
N LEU A 205 13.25 0.66 -13.00
CA LEU A 205 13.63 -0.73 -13.25
C LEU A 205 13.66 -1.07 -14.76
N GLN A 206 12.72 -0.55 -15.55
CA GLN A 206 12.77 -0.67 -17.02
C GLN A 206 13.98 0.06 -17.63
N LEU A 207 14.46 1.15 -17.04
CA LEU A 207 15.69 1.84 -17.47
C LEU A 207 16.97 1.09 -17.05
N PHE A 208 16.92 0.32 -15.96
CA PHE A 208 18.04 -0.52 -15.52
C PHE A 208 18.14 -1.85 -16.30
N ILE A 209 17.01 -2.36 -16.81
CA ILE A 209 16.91 -3.67 -17.48
C ILE A 209 16.80 -3.55 -19.02
N LYS A 210 16.46 -2.37 -19.58
CA LYS A 210 16.48 -2.19 -21.05
C LYS A 210 17.92 -2.25 -21.61
N PRO A 211 18.10 -2.89 -22.77
CA PRO A 211 19.43 -3.06 -23.37
C PRO A 211 19.98 -1.69 -23.76
N MET A 212 21.05 -1.27 -23.09
CA MET A 212 21.90 -0.17 -23.57
C MET A 212 22.42 -0.54 -24.97
N PRO A 213 22.15 0.27 -26.01
CA PRO A 213 22.78 0.08 -27.30
C PRO A 213 24.22 0.59 -27.19
N TRP A 214 25.16 -0.32 -26.96
CA TRP A 214 26.59 -0.01 -27.08
C TRP A 214 26.95 -0.10 -28.57
N ARG A 215 27.20 1.05 -29.18
CA ARG A 215 27.89 1.21 -30.47
C ARG A 215 29.16 2.02 -30.23
#